data_AF-A0A3P7JGM3-F1
#
_entry.id   AF-A0A3P7JGM3-F1
#
_cell.length_a   1.000
_cell.length_b   1.000
_cell.length_c   1.000
_cell.angle_alpha   90.00
_cell.angle_beta   90.00
_cell.angle_gamma   90.00
#
_symmetry.space_group_name_H-M   'P 1'
#
loop_
_entity.id
_entity.type
_entity.pdbx_description
1 polymer ?
#
loop_
_entity_poly.entity_id
_entity_poly.type
_entity_poly.pdbx_seq_one_letter_code
_entity_poly.pdbx_strand_id
1 'polypeptide(L)'
;MMIQVYLILWIVLPLSAQILELKPGKVLGFDYETKKGDIAEVFLNIPYASPPVNELRFEKTKPIEQWKDIRNGTTLGPACLPVLPGVGYGVAPTSEDCLTLNIIRPKKKPPPSGFAVLFYVHGGGYQFGSAHDYGYKGFADIYTPQDVIVVIIQYRLGVYGFFSTGDERMPGNLGLFDMAEALKFVHSNADRFGGDLSRITVCGQSSGGAAAGQLILSPITRDYVFGSIEMSGSPWAVYAIGPFVTETSLKLAKVKLYKVFNIIKRRTPINPN
;
A
#
# COMPACT_ATOMS: atom_id res chain seq x y z
N MET A 1 26.04 36.10 -51.54
CA MET A 1 25.83 36.02 -50.08
C MET A 1 25.21 34.66 -49.79
N MET A 2 26.03 33.63 -49.52
CA MET A 2 25.54 32.28 -49.22
C MET A 2 25.18 32.21 -47.73
N ILE A 3 23.90 31.97 -47.43
CA ILE A 3 23.41 31.76 -46.07
C ILE A 3 23.58 30.28 -45.74
N GLN A 4 24.51 29.99 -44.84
CA GLN A 4 24.78 28.64 -44.38
C GLN A 4 23.84 28.34 -43.20
N VAL A 5 22.83 27.51 -43.45
CA VAL A 5 21.86 27.09 -42.44
C VAL A 5 22.49 25.98 -41.61
N TYR A 6 22.78 26.26 -40.34
CA TYR A 6 23.21 25.26 -39.38
C TYR A 6 22.00 24.47 -38.88
N LEU A 7 21.90 23.19 -39.26
CA LEU A 7 20.93 22.26 -38.70
C LEU A 7 21.39 21.85 -37.29
N ILE A 8 20.76 22.39 -36.25
CA ILE A 8 20.96 21.93 -34.88
C ILE A 8 20.16 20.63 -34.72
N LEU A 9 20.85 19.49 -34.79
CA LEU A 9 20.28 18.19 -34.46
C LEU A 9 20.08 18.13 -32.94
N TRP A 10 18.85 18.32 -32.47
CA TRP A 10 18.47 17.97 -31.11
C TRP A 10 18.48 16.45 -30.99
N ILE A 11 19.55 15.91 -30.41
CA ILE A 11 19.57 14.52 -29.97
C ILE A 11 18.60 14.43 -28.79
N VAL A 12 17.35 14.07 -29.06
CA VAL A 12 16.42 13.60 -28.04
C VAL A 12 16.97 12.25 -27.58
N LEU A 13 17.79 12.26 -26.52
CA LEU A 13 18.13 11.02 -25.82
C LEU A 13 16.79 10.38 -25.41
N PRO A 14 16.51 9.14 -25.82
CA PRO A 14 15.31 8.48 -25.36
C PRO A 14 15.43 8.39 -23.85
N LEU A 15 14.52 9.04 -23.13
CA LEU A 15 14.32 8.78 -21.72
C LEU A 15 14.01 7.29 -21.64
N SER A 16 15.01 6.48 -21.30
CA SER A 16 14.84 5.03 -21.31
C SER A 16 13.73 4.73 -20.33
N ALA A 17 12.57 4.34 -20.85
CA ALA A 17 11.43 3.97 -20.03
C ALA A 17 11.88 2.84 -19.10
N GLN A 18 11.75 3.01 -17.78
CA GLN A 18 12.08 1.95 -16.84
C GLN A 18 10.88 1.00 -16.80
N ILE A 19 11.02 -0.19 -17.36
CA ILE A 19 9.96 -1.21 -17.33
C ILE A 19 10.37 -2.28 -16.32
N LEU A 20 9.58 -2.42 -15.26
CA LEU A 20 9.71 -3.50 -14.29
C LEU A 20 8.78 -4.64 -14.66
N GLU A 21 9.33 -5.85 -14.79
CA GLU A 21 8.56 -7.05 -15.09
C GLU A 21 8.31 -7.90 -13.85
N LEU A 22 7.11 -7.73 -13.27
CA LEU A 22 6.63 -8.52 -12.14
C LEU A 22 5.86 -9.75 -12.63
N LYS A 23 5.64 -10.73 -11.74
CA LYS A 23 4.83 -11.92 -12.03
C LYS A 23 3.45 -11.61 -12.65
N PRO A 24 2.66 -10.64 -12.14
CA PRO A 24 1.36 -10.34 -12.71
C PRO A 24 1.41 -9.46 -13.97
N GLY A 25 2.53 -8.81 -14.27
CA GLY A 25 2.67 -8.00 -15.47
C GLY A 25 3.72 -6.90 -15.39
N LYS A 26 3.78 -6.09 -16.45
CA LYS A 26 4.78 -5.03 -16.63
C LYS A 26 4.30 -3.69 -16.07
N VAL A 27 5.22 -2.93 -15.49
CA VAL A 27 4.96 -1.61 -14.89
C VAL A 27 5.97 -0.60 -15.42
N LEU A 28 5.48 0.54 -15.92
CA LEU A 28 6.28 1.69 -16.29
C LEU A 28 6.63 2.51 -15.05
N GLY A 29 7.92 2.73 -14.81
CA GLY A 29 8.46 3.62 -13.78
C GLY A 29 9.26 4.77 -14.39
N PHE A 30 10.02 5.46 -13.53
CA PHE A 30 10.86 6.59 -13.88
C PHE A 30 12.12 6.66 -12.99
N ASP A 31 13.13 7.39 -13.44
CA ASP A 31 14.33 7.65 -12.66
C ASP A 31 14.13 8.85 -11.73
N TYR A 32 14.70 8.78 -10.54
CA TYR A 32 14.83 9.90 -9.61
C TYR A 32 16.29 10.02 -9.16
N GLU A 33 16.89 11.18 -9.39
CA GLU A 33 18.21 11.52 -8.85
C GLU A 33 18.08 11.95 -7.39
N THR A 34 18.75 11.23 -6.51
CA THR A 34 18.78 11.54 -5.08
C THR A 34 19.63 12.78 -4.80
N LYS A 35 19.46 13.38 -3.62
CA LYS A 35 20.31 14.50 -3.17
C LYS A 35 21.81 14.20 -3.13
N LYS A 36 22.22 12.92 -3.16
CA LYS A 36 23.63 12.49 -3.17
C LYS A 36 24.14 12.15 -4.57
N GLY A 37 23.30 12.24 -5.60
CA GLY A 37 23.65 11.91 -6.99
C GLY A 37 23.44 10.44 -7.39
N ASP A 38 23.04 9.56 -6.46
CA ASP A 38 22.60 8.20 -6.80
C ASP A 38 21.27 8.25 -7.56
N ILE A 39 21.07 7.31 -8.49
CA ILE A 39 19.81 7.20 -9.24
C ILE A 39 18.95 6.08 -8.65
N ALA A 40 17.70 6.39 -8.33
CA ALA A 40 16.66 5.43 -7.97
C ALA A 40 15.74 5.17 -9.16
N GLU A 41 15.36 3.92 -9.40
CA GLU A 41 14.19 3.58 -10.22
C GLU A 41 12.95 3.54 -9.32
N VAL A 42 11.91 4.27 -9.71
CA VAL A 42 10.68 4.43 -8.94
C VAL A 42 9.49 3.88 -9.73
N PHE A 43 8.74 2.98 -9.09
CA PHE A 43 7.52 2.37 -9.61
C PHE A 43 6.41 2.53 -8.60
N LEU A 44 5.33 3.20 -8.98
CA LEU A 44 4.22 3.58 -8.10
C LEU A 44 2.94 2.83 -8.50
N ASN A 45 1.96 2.77 -7.60
CA ASN A 45 0.61 2.27 -7.88
C ASN A 45 0.57 0.83 -8.45
N ILE A 46 1.43 -0.05 -7.93
CA ILE A 46 1.49 -1.46 -8.32
C ILE A 46 0.44 -2.23 -7.52
N PRO A 47 -0.59 -2.80 -8.14
CA PRO A 47 -1.61 -3.53 -7.40
C PRO A 47 -1.07 -4.89 -6.97
N TYR A 48 -1.29 -5.25 -5.69
CA TYR A 48 -0.83 -6.52 -5.12
C TYR A 48 -1.96 -7.53 -4.86
N ALA A 49 -3.21 -7.08 -4.94
CA ALA A 49 -4.42 -7.90 -4.76
C ALA A 49 -5.55 -7.37 -5.65
N SER A 50 -6.60 -8.16 -5.86
CA SER A 50 -7.82 -7.67 -6.50
C SER A 50 -8.45 -6.51 -5.71
N PRO A 51 -9.10 -5.54 -6.39
CA PRO A 51 -9.78 -4.44 -5.71
C PRO A 51 -10.83 -4.95 -4.71
N PRO A 52 -10.82 -4.51 -3.43
CA PRO A 52 -11.77 -4.94 -2.41
C PRO A 52 -13.07 -4.13 -2.53
N VAL A 53 -13.74 -4.23 -3.68
CA VAL A 53 -14.96 -3.50 -4.00
C VAL A 53 -16.16 -4.46 -4.05
N ASN A 54 -17.36 -3.91 -3.89
CA ASN A 54 -18.62 -4.67 -3.98
C ASN A 54 -18.62 -5.90 -3.05
N GLU A 55 -18.78 -7.10 -3.61
CA GLU A 55 -18.79 -8.36 -2.86
C GLU A 55 -17.44 -8.66 -2.17
N LEU A 56 -16.33 -8.06 -2.61
CA LEU A 56 -15.01 -8.24 -2.00
C LEU A 56 -14.73 -7.26 -0.85
N ARG A 57 -15.64 -6.31 -0.58
CA ARG A 57 -15.43 -5.20 0.38
C ARG A 57 -14.99 -5.67 1.76
N PHE A 58 -15.64 -6.70 2.27
CA PHE A 58 -15.36 -7.26 3.60
C PHE A 58 -14.78 -8.68 3.54
N GLU A 59 -14.23 -9.04 2.40
CA GLU A 59 -13.56 -10.32 2.19
C GLU A 59 -12.05 -10.19 2.39
N LYS A 60 -11.41 -11.32 2.66
CA LYS A 60 -9.94 -11.41 2.56
C LYS A 60 -9.50 -11.12 1.13
N THR A 61 -8.27 -10.64 0.99
CA THR A 61 -7.66 -10.36 -0.33
C THR A 61 -7.80 -11.55 -1.27
N LYS A 62 -8.00 -11.23 -2.55
CA LYS A 62 -7.95 -12.20 -3.65
C LYS A 62 -6.72 -11.93 -4.51
N PRO A 63 -6.13 -12.97 -5.12
CA PRO A 63 -5.00 -12.79 -6.02
C PRO A 63 -5.35 -11.85 -7.17
N ILE A 64 -4.42 -10.97 -7.51
CA ILE A 64 -4.59 -10.10 -8.67
C ILE A 64 -4.56 -10.89 -9.98
N GLU A 65 -5.42 -10.52 -10.92
CA GLU A 65 -5.36 -11.01 -12.30
C GLU A 65 -4.11 -10.49 -13.01
N GLN A 66 -3.52 -11.34 -13.85
CA GLN A 66 -2.42 -10.92 -14.70
C GLN A 66 -2.90 -9.90 -15.73
N TRP A 67 -2.08 -8.89 -16.00
CA TRP A 67 -2.36 -7.87 -17.01
C TRP A 67 -1.34 -7.94 -18.15
N LYS A 68 -1.82 -7.74 -19.39
CA LYS A 68 -1.00 -7.85 -20.60
C LYS A 68 -0.27 -6.57 -20.94
N ASP A 69 -0.94 -5.43 -20.79
CA ASP A 69 -0.41 -4.12 -21.17
C ASP A 69 0.56 -3.56 -20.12
N ILE A 70 1.40 -2.61 -20.51
CA ILE A 70 2.28 -1.96 -19.53
C ILE A 70 1.44 -1.03 -18.67
N ARG A 71 1.35 -1.33 -17.36
CA ARG A 71 0.64 -0.48 -16.41
C ARG A 71 1.44 0.78 -16.13
N ASN A 72 0.78 1.93 -16.08
CA ASN A 72 1.42 3.18 -15.69
C ASN A 72 1.68 3.20 -14.18
N GLY A 73 2.95 3.17 -13.78
CA GLY A 73 3.40 3.31 -12.40
C GLY A 73 4.22 4.58 -12.16
N THR A 74 3.92 5.66 -12.89
CA THR A 74 4.61 6.95 -12.72
C THR A 74 3.91 7.89 -11.73
N THR A 75 2.70 7.54 -11.29
CA THR A 75 1.88 8.33 -10.36
C THR A 75 1.45 7.47 -9.16
N LEU A 76 1.28 8.10 -7.99
CA LEU A 76 0.78 7.40 -6.81
C LEU A 76 -0.67 6.94 -7.03
N GLY A 77 -0.97 5.73 -6.54
CA GLY A 77 -2.31 5.20 -6.47
C GLY A 77 -3.11 5.86 -5.34
N PRO A 78 -4.46 5.80 -5.38
CA PRO A 78 -5.28 6.40 -4.34
C PRO A 78 -4.99 5.83 -2.95
N ALA A 79 -5.24 6.63 -1.92
CA ALA A 79 -5.30 6.16 -0.54
C ALA A 79 -6.54 5.29 -0.31
N CYS A 80 -6.46 4.37 0.65
CA CYS A 80 -7.64 3.66 1.11
C CYS A 80 -8.60 4.61 1.85
N LEU A 81 -9.90 4.31 1.84
CA LEU A 81 -10.92 5.15 2.48
C LEU A 81 -10.63 5.31 4.00
N PRO A 82 -10.36 6.54 4.49
CA PRO A 82 -10.16 6.80 5.91
C PRO A 82 -11.50 6.88 6.66
N VAL A 83 -11.47 6.79 7.99
CA VAL A 83 -12.67 7.01 8.84
C VAL A 83 -13.17 8.46 8.71
N LEU A 84 -12.24 9.41 8.66
CA LEU A 84 -12.53 10.83 8.48
C LEU A 84 -11.76 11.35 7.26
N PRO A 85 -12.45 11.67 6.14
CA PRO A 85 -11.81 12.29 4.99
C PRO A 85 -11.12 13.60 5.38
N GLY A 86 -9.88 13.80 4.92
CA GLY A 86 -9.11 15.03 5.19
C GLY A 86 -8.35 15.07 6.52
N VAL A 87 -8.41 14.01 7.33
CA VAL A 87 -7.55 13.86 8.52
C VAL A 87 -6.26 13.15 8.12
N GLY A 88 -5.13 13.87 8.14
CA GLY A 88 -3.81 13.39 7.70
C GLY A 88 -2.95 14.51 7.08
N TYR A 89 -1.78 14.17 6.52
CA TYR A 89 -0.92 15.14 5.83
C TYR A 89 -1.36 15.29 4.37
N GLY A 90 -2.36 16.14 4.15
CA GLY A 90 -2.84 16.51 2.81
C GLY A 90 -4.06 15.73 2.33
N VAL A 91 -4.66 16.20 1.22
CA VAL A 91 -5.85 15.58 0.61
C VAL A 91 -5.40 14.65 -0.51
N ALA A 92 -5.04 13.41 -0.17
CA ALA A 92 -4.82 12.37 -1.17
C ALA A 92 -6.17 11.94 -1.80
N PRO A 93 -6.23 11.65 -3.11
CA PRO A 93 -7.37 10.95 -3.69
C PRO A 93 -7.61 9.64 -2.93
N THR A 94 -8.87 9.31 -2.64
CA THR A 94 -9.23 8.09 -1.91
C THR A 94 -10.12 7.17 -2.75
N SER A 95 -9.98 5.86 -2.55
CA SER A 95 -10.74 4.83 -3.27
C SER A 95 -10.86 3.56 -2.42
N GLU A 96 -11.88 2.73 -2.68
CA GLU A 96 -11.88 1.33 -2.20
C GLU A 96 -10.89 0.47 -2.99
N ASP A 97 -10.71 0.76 -4.28
CA ASP A 97 -9.63 0.19 -5.08
C ASP A 97 -8.30 0.86 -4.72
N CYS A 98 -7.69 0.41 -3.63
CA CYS A 98 -6.51 1.02 -3.03
C CYS A 98 -5.38 0.04 -2.72
N LEU A 99 -5.55 -1.27 -2.92
CA LEU A 99 -4.59 -2.32 -2.54
C LEU A 99 -3.37 -2.34 -3.47
N THR A 100 -2.53 -1.32 -3.31
CA THR A 100 -1.39 -1.02 -4.15
C THR A 100 -0.14 -0.77 -3.31
N LEU A 101 1.02 -0.93 -3.92
CA LEU A 101 2.31 -0.64 -3.34
C LEU A 101 3.20 0.14 -4.31
N ASN A 102 4.25 0.73 -3.76
CA ASN A 102 5.26 1.48 -4.49
C ASN A 102 6.63 0.83 -4.23
N ILE A 103 7.46 0.69 -5.26
CA ILE A 103 8.82 0.15 -5.19
C ILE A 103 9.81 1.25 -5.58
N ILE A 104 10.81 1.46 -4.73
CA ILE A 104 11.92 2.39 -4.94
C ILE A 104 13.19 1.56 -4.83
N ARG A 105 13.98 1.45 -5.89
CA ARG A 105 15.20 0.63 -5.90
C ARG A 105 16.42 1.39 -6.43
N PRO A 106 17.65 1.03 -6.01
CA PRO A 106 18.87 1.53 -6.63
C PRO A 106 18.95 1.15 -8.12
N LYS A 107 19.22 2.12 -8.99
CA LYS A 107 19.46 1.89 -10.42
C LYS A 107 20.89 1.38 -10.64
N LYS A 108 21.17 0.18 -10.16
CA LYS A 108 22.45 -0.50 -10.36
C LYS A 108 22.29 -2.00 -10.26
N LYS A 109 23.32 -2.73 -10.72
CA LYS A 109 23.32 -4.19 -10.66
C LYS A 109 23.25 -4.65 -9.20
N PRO A 110 22.28 -5.48 -8.80
CA PRO A 110 22.23 -6.04 -7.46
C PRO A 110 23.42 -6.98 -7.22
N PRO A 111 23.86 -7.14 -5.95
CA PRO A 111 24.79 -8.20 -5.59
C PRO A 111 24.15 -9.58 -5.85
N PRO A 112 24.93 -10.68 -5.89
CA PRO A 112 24.38 -12.02 -6.14
C PRO A 112 23.23 -12.43 -5.21
N SER A 113 23.23 -11.94 -3.96
CA SER A 113 22.16 -12.18 -2.99
C SER A 113 20.92 -11.29 -3.17
N GLY A 114 21.02 -10.19 -3.92
CA GLY A 114 20.02 -9.12 -3.97
C GLY A 114 20.23 -8.04 -2.90
N PHE A 115 19.56 -6.90 -3.10
CA PHE A 115 19.50 -5.79 -2.14
C PHE A 115 18.58 -6.11 -0.96
N ALA A 116 18.87 -5.58 0.23
CA ALA A 116 17.92 -5.68 1.34
C ALA A 116 16.63 -4.92 1.02
N VAL A 117 15.49 -5.41 1.50
CA VAL A 117 14.18 -4.82 1.24
C VAL A 117 13.60 -4.29 2.56
N LEU A 118 13.34 -2.99 2.61
CA LEU A 118 12.59 -2.33 3.66
C LEU A 118 11.11 -2.26 3.26
N PHE A 119 10.27 -3.07 3.91
CA PHE A 119 8.82 -3.10 3.72
C PHE A 119 8.15 -2.14 4.71
N TYR A 120 7.71 -0.98 4.22
CA TYR A 120 7.19 0.11 5.04
C TYR A 120 5.67 0.12 5.14
N VAL A 121 5.16 0.10 6.37
CA VAL A 121 3.74 0.20 6.72
C VAL A 121 3.47 1.56 7.38
N HIS A 122 2.58 2.34 6.79
CA HIS A 122 2.24 3.66 7.33
C HIS A 122 1.45 3.59 8.64
N GLY A 123 1.60 4.65 9.46
CA GLY A 123 0.82 4.88 10.67
C GLY A 123 -0.60 5.39 10.40
N GLY A 124 -1.22 5.97 11.43
CA GLY A 124 -2.57 6.56 11.35
C GLY A 124 -3.65 5.82 12.14
N GLY A 125 -3.26 5.08 13.19
CA GLY A 125 -4.18 4.42 14.12
C GLY A 125 -5.05 3.35 13.48
N TYR A 126 -4.63 2.80 12.33
CA TYR A 126 -5.43 1.94 11.45
C TYR A 126 -6.71 2.61 10.89
N GLN A 127 -6.84 3.92 11.00
CA GLN A 127 -8.06 4.68 10.66
C GLN A 127 -7.85 5.67 9.51
N PHE A 128 -6.63 6.17 9.34
CA PHE A 128 -6.21 7.09 8.28
C PHE A 128 -4.74 6.81 7.92
N GLY A 129 -4.15 7.66 7.09
CA GLY A 129 -2.78 7.54 6.62
C GLY A 129 -2.70 6.97 5.20
N SER A 130 -1.56 7.19 4.55
CA SER A 130 -1.35 6.80 3.16
C SER A 130 0.13 6.81 2.80
N ALA A 131 0.51 6.05 1.77
CA ALA A 131 1.80 6.19 1.10
C ALA A 131 2.07 7.63 0.59
N HIS A 132 1.02 8.44 0.38
CA HIS A 132 1.14 9.85 0.04
C HIS A 132 1.79 10.70 1.13
N ASP A 133 1.63 10.35 2.42
CA ASP A 133 2.20 11.10 3.54
C ASP A 133 3.74 11.09 3.50
N TYR A 134 4.32 10.09 2.84
CA TYR A 134 5.76 9.88 2.75
C TYR A 134 6.31 10.11 1.34
N GLY A 135 5.53 9.76 0.31
CA GLY A 135 5.98 9.79 -1.08
C GLY A 135 7.20 8.88 -1.32
N TYR A 136 7.93 9.13 -2.42
CA TYR A 136 9.14 8.36 -2.74
C TYR A 136 10.44 9.13 -2.45
N LYS A 137 10.44 10.46 -2.49
CA LYS A 137 11.67 11.28 -2.49
C LYS A 137 12.52 11.08 -1.24
N GLY A 138 11.90 11.17 -0.06
CA GLY A 138 12.61 11.00 1.21
C GLY A 138 13.20 9.59 1.37
N PHE A 139 12.43 8.57 0.97
CA PHE A 139 12.93 7.20 0.96
C PHE A 139 14.07 7.01 -0.04
N ALA A 140 13.94 7.53 -1.26
CA ALA A 140 14.99 7.45 -2.27
C ALA A 140 16.28 8.15 -1.78
N ASP A 141 16.17 9.37 -1.25
CA ASP A 141 17.30 10.15 -0.74
C ASP A 141 18.07 9.44 0.40
N ILE A 142 17.37 8.67 1.24
CA ILE A 142 17.95 8.00 2.41
C ILE A 142 18.50 6.62 2.06
N TYR A 143 17.73 5.81 1.33
CA TYR A 143 17.95 4.36 1.23
C TYR A 143 18.62 3.93 -0.08
N THR A 144 18.45 4.68 -1.17
CA THR A 144 19.13 4.38 -2.45
C THR A 144 20.65 4.41 -2.31
N PRO A 145 21.27 5.41 -1.64
CA PRO A 145 22.72 5.44 -1.42
C PRO A 145 23.24 4.32 -0.50
N GLN A 146 22.33 3.61 0.18
CA GLN A 146 22.62 2.53 1.13
C GLN A 146 22.28 1.16 0.55
N ASP A 147 21.93 1.08 -0.73
CA ASP A 147 21.64 -0.18 -1.42
C ASP A 147 20.43 -0.93 -0.85
N VAL A 148 19.44 -0.17 -0.40
CA VAL A 148 18.19 -0.69 0.16
C VAL A 148 17.04 -0.38 -0.77
N ILE A 149 16.27 -1.40 -1.10
CA ILE A 149 14.98 -1.26 -1.78
C ILE A 149 13.93 -0.89 -0.74
N VAL A 150 13.10 0.09 -1.04
CA VAL A 150 11.96 0.44 -0.18
C VAL A 150 10.68 0.05 -0.90
N VAL A 151 9.81 -0.66 -0.19
CA VAL A 151 8.44 -0.93 -0.61
C VAL A 151 7.47 -0.25 0.34
N ILE A 152 6.58 0.59 -0.18
CA ILE A 152 5.58 1.31 0.62
C ILE A 152 4.20 0.79 0.22
N ILE A 153 3.41 0.33 1.19
CA ILE A 153 2.11 -0.28 0.93
C ILE A 153 0.95 0.63 1.34
N GLN A 154 -0.18 0.46 0.66
CA GLN A 154 -1.51 0.85 1.16
C GLN A 154 -2.21 -0.39 1.73
N TYR A 155 -3.12 -0.20 2.69
CA TYR A 155 -3.95 -1.27 3.28
C TYR A 155 -5.30 -0.71 3.72
N ARG A 156 -6.37 -1.53 3.77
CA ARG A 156 -7.70 -1.04 4.18
C ARG A 156 -7.69 -0.49 5.60
N LEU A 157 -8.43 0.60 5.79
CA LEU A 157 -8.49 1.37 7.03
C LEU A 157 -9.89 1.32 7.65
N GLY A 158 -9.97 1.65 8.93
CA GLY A 158 -11.22 1.85 9.66
C GLY A 158 -12.18 0.66 9.51
N VAL A 159 -13.45 0.97 9.21
CA VAL A 159 -14.51 -0.04 9.03
C VAL A 159 -14.19 -1.03 7.91
N TYR A 160 -13.49 -0.60 6.85
CA TYR A 160 -13.17 -1.47 5.71
C TYR A 160 -12.06 -2.46 6.05
N GLY A 161 -11.13 -2.09 6.93
CA GLY A 161 -10.00 -2.94 7.32
C GLY A 161 -10.25 -3.75 8.60
N PHE A 162 -11.07 -3.27 9.53
CA PHE A 162 -11.05 -3.78 10.91
C PHE A 162 -12.44 -3.99 11.52
N PHE A 163 -13.52 -3.89 10.74
CA PHE A 163 -14.85 -4.27 11.23
C PHE A 163 -14.91 -5.75 11.60
N SER A 164 -15.53 -6.06 12.74
CA SER A 164 -15.71 -7.45 13.18
C SER A 164 -17.01 -7.66 13.93
N THR A 165 -17.63 -8.83 13.72
CA THR A 165 -18.77 -9.33 14.48
C THR A 165 -18.35 -10.15 15.70
N GLY A 166 -17.06 -10.44 15.88
CA GLY A 166 -16.55 -11.34 16.91
C GLY A 166 -16.87 -12.82 16.67
N ASP A 167 -17.40 -13.16 15.49
CA ASP A 167 -17.70 -14.53 15.06
C ASP A 167 -17.08 -14.81 13.67
N GLU A 168 -17.27 -16.02 13.17
CA GLU A 168 -16.70 -16.46 11.89
C GLU A 168 -17.25 -15.72 10.66
N ARG A 169 -18.38 -14.99 10.79
CA ARG A 169 -18.98 -14.28 9.65
C ARG A 169 -18.15 -13.07 9.26
N MET A 170 -17.64 -12.32 10.24
CA MET A 170 -16.73 -11.20 10.04
C MET A 170 -15.66 -11.21 11.14
N PRO A 171 -14.62 -12.04 11.00
CA PRO A 171 -13.60 -12.21 12.04
C PRO A 171 -12.68 -10.98 12.21
N GLY A 172 -12.73 -10.02 11.28
CA GLY A 172 -11.94 -8.79 11.32
C GLY A 172 -10.54 -8.94 10.73
N ASN A 173 -9.67 -7.98 11.07
CA ASN A 173 -8.25 -7.93 10.66
C ASN A 173 -7.99 -7.92 9.15
N LEU A 174 -8.96 -7.52 8.32
CA LEU A 174 -8.81 -7.45 6.87
C LEU A 174 -7.63 -6.55 6.45
N GLY A 175 -7.41 -5.43 7.14
CA GLY A 175 -6.24 -4.58 6.92
C GLY A 175 -4.91 -5.29 7.20
N LEU A 176 -4.85 -6.19 8.19
CA LEU A 176 -3.66 -7.03 8.43
C LEU A 176 -3.51 -8.12 7.36
N PHE A 177 -4.61 -8.68 6.86
CA PHE A 177 -4.58 -9.60 5.73
C PHE A 177 -4.11 -8.90 4.44
N ASP A 178 -4.46 -7.63 4.24
CA ASP A 178 -3.96 -6.81 3.13
C ASP A 178 -2.44 -6.65 3.23
N MET A 179 -1.91 -6.29 4.40
CA MET A 179 -0.47 -6.18 4.64
C MET A 179 0.25 -7.51 4.42
N ALA A 180 -0.35 -8.62 4.88
CA ALA A 180 0.20 -9.96 4.69
C ALA A 180 0.26 -10.34 3.21
N GLU A 181 -0.77 -10.00 2.43
CA GLU A 181 -0.79 -10.25 0.98
C GLU A 181 0.25 -9.38 0.26
N ALA A 182 0.38 -8.11 0.63
CA ALA A 182 1.42 -7.24 0.08
C ALA A 182 2.83 -7.77 0.40
N LEU A 183 3.06 -8.30 1.61
CA LEU A 183 4.34 -8.90 1.97
C LEU A 183 4.64 -10.15 1.14
N LYS A 184 3.65 -11.03 0.95
CA LYS A 184 3.77 -12.22 0.07
C LYS A 184 4.03 -11.81 -1.37
N PHE A 185 3.36 -10.77 -1.86
CA PHE A 185 3.60 -10.21 -3.18
C PHE A 185 5.06 -9.78 -3.33
N VAL A 186 5.58 -9.00 -2.38
CA VAL A 186 6.96 -8.52 -2.36
C VAL A 186 7.93 -9.69 -2.33
N HIS A 187 7.75 -10.63 -1.41
CA HIS A 187 8.60 -11.82 -1.32
C HIS A 187 8.59 -12.62 -2.63
N SER A 188 7.42 -12.80 -3.25
CA SER A 188 7.29 -13.56 -4.50
C SER A 188 7.87 -12.85 -5.73
N ASN A 189 8.16 -11.56 -5.66
CA ASN A 189 8.71 -10.76 -6.76
C ASN A 189 10.09 -10.16 -6.45
N ALA A 190 10.68 -10.45 -5.29
CA ALA A 190 11.89 -9.80 -4.82
C ALA A 190 13.03 -9.88 -5.84
N ASP A 191 13.28 -11.07 -6.37
CA ASP A 191 14.26 -11.35 -7.41
C ASP A 191 14.06 -10.48 -8.67
N ARG A 192 12.80 -10.24 -9.06
CA ARG A 192 12.43 -9.46 -10.26
C ARG A 192 12.74 -7.99 -10.14
N PHE A 193 12.72 -7.44 -8.92
CA PHE A 193 13.13 -6.07 -8.67
C PHE A 193 14.53 -5.94 -8.05
N GLY A 194 15.30 -7.03 -7.96
CA GLY A 194 16.68 -7.05 -7.47
C GLY A 194 16.83 -7.13 -5.95
N GLY A 195 15.76 -7.48 -5.24
CA GLY A 195 15.74 -7.69 -3.79
C GLY A 195 16.13 -9.09 -3.37
N ASP A 196 16.60 -9.20 -2.14
CA ASP A 196 16.93 -10.44 -1.43
C ASP A 196 15.71 -10.90 -0.63
N LEU A 197 15.14 -12.04 -1.02
CA LEU A 197 13.95 -12.61 -0.37
C LEU A 197 14.20 -13.00 1.10
N SER A 198 15.45 -13.23 1.49
CA SER A 198 15.83 -13.59 2.87
C SER A 198 16.11 -12.38 3.76
N ARG A 199 16.11 -11.16 3.19
CA ARG A 199 16.41 -9.91 3.90
C ARG A 199 15.31 -8.86 3.72
N ILE A 200 14.08 -9.27 3.98
CA ILE A 200 12.92 -8.37 4.03
C ILE A 200 12.69 -7.94 5.48
N THR A 201 12.97 -6.67 5.77
CA THR A 201 12.73 -6.05 7.09
C THR A 201 11.44 -5.25 7.04
N VAL A 202 10.48 -5.58 7.92
CA VAL A 202 9.23 -4.82 8.04
C VAL A 202 9.45 -3.62 8.95
N CYS A 203 8.99 -2.44 8.55
CA CYS A 203 9.21 -1.20 9.29
C CYS A 203 7.93 -0.36 9.29
N GLY A 204 7.70 0.38 10.36
CA GLY A 204 6.60 1.33 10.38
C GLY A 204 6.62 2.22 11.63
N GLN A 205 5.79 3.25 11.61
CA GLN A 205 5.66 4.22 12.70
C GLN A 205 4.25 4.21 13.30
N SER A 206 4.12 4.37 14.62
CA SER A 206 2.83 4.36 15.33
C SER A 206 2.06 3.04 15.09
N SER A 207 0.83 3.08 14.56
CA SER A 207 0.12 1.87 14.15
C SER A 207 0.86 1.06 13.08
N GLY A 208 1.69 1.69 12.25
CA GLY A 208 2.58 0.99 11.33
C GLY A 208 3.70 0.25 12.05
N GLY A 209 4.20 0.78 13.16
CA GLY A 209 5.17 0.10 14.02
C GLY A 209 4.54 -1.08 14.75
N ALA A 210 3.32 -0.90 15.26
CA ALA A 210 2.54 -2.00 15.80
C ALA A 210 2.25 -3.09 14.74
N ALA A 211 1.92 -2.69 13.51
CA ALA A 211 1.73 -3.60 12.38
C ALA A 211 3.02 -4.37 12.02
N ALA A 212 4.19 -3.72 12.09
CA ALA A 212 5.46 -4.39 11.87
C ALA A 212 5.69 -5.53 12.88
N GLY A 213 5.41 -5.29 14.16
CA GLY A 213 5.42 -6.32 15.18
C GLY A 213 4.34 -7.40 14.98
N GLN A 214 3.14 -7.03 14.53
CA GLN A 214 2.07 -8.00 14.22
C GLN A 214 2.47 -8.93 13.06
N LEU A 215 3.13 -8.41 12.03
CA LEU A 215 3.58 -9.18 10.87
C LEU A 215 4.71 -10.17 11.20
N ILE A 216 5.65 -9.80 12.07
CA ILE A 216 6.71 -10.75 12.48
C ILE A 216 6.19 -11.81 13.46
N LEU A 217 5.14 -11.53 14.24
CA LEU A 217 4.53 -12.50 15.16
C LEU A 217 3.55 -13.46 14.47
N SER A 218 2.87 -13.02 13.42
CA SER A 218 1.79 -13.79 12.79
C SER A 218 2.33 -15.04 12.08
N PRO A 219 1.71 -16.22 12.27
CA PRO A 219 2.10 -17.45 11.57
C PRO A 219 1.86 -17.38 10.05
N ILE A 220 1.11 -16.38 9.56
CA ILE A 220 0.86 -16.17 8.13
C ILE A 220 2.08 -15.52 7.45
N THR A 221 2.86 -14.75 8.21
CA THR A 221 3.86 -13.82 7.66
C THR A 221 5.26 -13.98 8.21
N ARG A 222 5.43 -14.56 9.41
CA ARG A 222 6.71 -14.66 10.11
C ARG A 222 7.83 -15.31 9.29
N ASP A 223 7.48 -16.24 8.40
CA ASP A 223 8.46 -16.97 7.58
C ASP A 223 8.97 -16.13 6.37
N TYR A 224 8.36 -14.97 6.10
CA TYR A 224 8.80 -14.02 5.06
C TYR A 224 9.54 -12.80 5.64
N VAL A 225 9.66 -12.69 6.96
CA VAL A 225 10.20 -11.49 7.64
C VAL A 225 11.54 -11.82 8.27
N PHE A 226 12.58 -11.10 7.85
CA PHE A 226 13.92 -11.19 8.44
C PHE A 226 14.00 -10.49 9.80
N GLY A 227 13.34 -9.33 9.93
CA GLY A 227 13.30 -8.54 11.15
C GLY A 227 12.26 -7.43 11.11
N SER A 228 12.03 -6.78 12.25
CA SER A 228 11.11 -5.64 12.38
C SER A 228 11.81 -4.38 12.92
N ILE A 229 11.34 -3.20 12.48
CA ILE A 229 11.67 -1.89 13.06
C ILE A 229 10.36 -1.23 13.48
N GLU A 230 10.14 -1.12 14.79
CA GLU A 230 8.87 -0.69 15.37
C GLU A 230 9.00 0.72 15.96
N MET A 231 8.80 1.76 15.13
CA MET A 231 9.04 3.15 15.52
C MET A 231 7.85 3.71 16.31
N SER A 232 8.00 3.87 17.63
CA SER A 232 6.94 4.39 18.51
C SER A 232 5.60 3.63 18.37
N GLY A 233 5.69 2.32 18.18
CA GLY A 233 4.57 1.40 18.05
C GLY A 233 4.94 0.02 18.57
N SER A 234 3.95 -0.76 18.98
CA SER A 234 4.16 -2.13 19.48
C SER A 234 2.89 -2.96 19.25
N PRO A 235 3.00 -4.26 18.92
CA PRO A 235 1.85 -5.16 18.79
C PRO A 235 1.09 -5.33 20.11
N TRP A 236 1.72 -4.99 21.24
CA TRP A 236 1.16 -5.08 22.59
C TRP A 236 0.54 -3.77 23.08
N ALA A 237 0.63 -2.69 22.29
CA ALA A 237 0.04 -1.42 22.67
C ALA A 237 -1.49 -1.53 22.75
N VAL A 238 -2.09 -0.88 23.74
CA VAL A 238 -3.55 -0.94 23.97
C VAL A 238 -4.38 -0.48 22.77
N TYR A 239 -3.83 0.40 21.93
CA TYR A 239 -4.48 0.87 20.70
C TYR A 239 -4.27 -0.06 19.50
N ALA A 240 -3.33 -1.01 19.58
CA ALA A 240 -3.01 -1.95 18.51
C ALA A 240 -3.88 -3.21 18.52
N ILE A 241 -4.59 -3.43 19.63
CA ILE A 241 -5.58 -4.50 19.80
C ILE A 241 -6.97 -3.90 19.92
N GLY A 242 -7.99 -4.65 19.48
CA GLY A 242 -9.38 -4.19 19.46
C GLY A 242 -10.28 -4.92 20.45
N PRO A 243 -10.09 -4.80 21.79
CA PRO A 243 -10.94 -5.52 22.76
C PRO A 243 -12.42 -5.11 22.68
N PHE A 244 -12.70 -3.90 22.19
CA PHE A 244 -14.06 -3.37 22.00
C PHE A 244 -14.51 -3.34 20.53
N VAL A 245 -13.75 -3.98 19.61
CA VAL A 245 -14.04 -3.89 18.16
C VAL A 245 -15.40 -4.46 17.81
N THR A 246 -15.80 -5.56 18.43
CA THR A 246 -17.10 -6.20 18.23
C THR A 246 -18.24 -5.30 18.70
N GLU A 247 -18.13 -4.76 19.92
CA GLU A 247 -19.17 -3.88 20.48
C GLU A 247 -19.35 -2.61 19.63
N THR A 248 -18.24 -1.97 19.26
CA THR A 248 -18.24 -0.74 18.43
C THR A 248 -18.76 -1.01 17.02
N SER A 249 -18.37 -2.13 16.40
CA SER A 249 -18.88 -2.58 15.09
C SER A 249 -20.38 -2.80 15.10
N LEU A 250 -20.91 -3.49 16.12
CA LEU A 250 -22.35 -3.74 16.26
C LEU A 250 -23.14 -2.45 16.55
N LYS A 251 -22.59 -1.52 17.33
CA LYS A 251 -23.17 -0.18 17.52
C LYS A 251 -23.25 0.57 16.20
N LEU A 252 -22.18 0.58 15.41
CA LEU A 252 -22.16 1.21 14.09
C LEU A 252 -23.19 0.60 13.14
N ALA A 253 -23.31 -0.73 13.11
CA ALA A 253 -24.29 -1.44 12.30
C ALA A 253 -25.74 -1.04 12.66
N LYS A 254 -26.05 -0.91 13.96
CA LYS A 254 -27.35 -0.45 14.45
C LYS A 254 -27.68 0.97 14.00
N VAL A 255 -26.72 1.89 14.05
CA VAL A 255 -26.93 3.29 13.59
C VAL A 255 -27.17 3.36 12.07
N LYS A 256 -26.45 2.56 11.28
CA LYS A 256 -26.69 2.49 9.82
C LYS A 256 -28.04 1.85 9.49
N LEU A 257 -28.47 0.81 10.22
CA LEU A 257 -29.83 0.25 10.09
C LEU A 257 -30.92 1.27 10.43
N TYR A 258 -30.69 2.14 11.42
CA TYR A 258 -31.62 3.23 11.75
C TYR A 258 -31.76 4.28 10.63
N LYS A 259 -30.70 4.54 9.84
CA LYS A 259 -30.81 5.39 8.64
C LYS A 259 -31.56 4.69 7.49
N VAL A 260 -31.46 3.36 7.35
CA VAL A 260 -32.21 2.60 6.33
C VAL A 260 -33.70 2.51 6.69
N PHE A 261 -34.05 2.24 7.95
CA PHE A 261 -35.46 2.17 8.37
C PHE A 261 -36.19 3.53 8.29
N ASN A 262 -35.50 4.65 8.56
CA ASN A 262 -36.10 5.99 8.42
C ASN A 262 -36.21 6.48 6.96
N ILE A 263 -35.49 5.87 6.02
CA ILE A 263 -35.68 6.09 4.58
C ILE A 263 -36.86 5.26 4.06
N ILE A 264 -37.09 4.07 4.61
CA ILE A 264 -38.23 3.21 4.23
C ILE A 264 -39.57 3.73 4.79
N LYS A 265 -39.59 4.30 6.01
CA LYS A 265 -40.81 4.93 6.57
C LYS A 265 -41.27 6.22 5.88
N ARG A 266 -40.46 6.80 4.98
CA ARG A 266 -40.85 7.96 4.16
C ARG A 266 -41.40 7.59 2.77
N ARG A 267 -41.62 6.29 2.48
CA ARG A 267 -42.15 5.82 1.17
C ARG A 267 -43.45 5.01 1.23
N THR A 268 -44.13 4.95 2.38
CA THR A 268 -45.51 4.43 2.45
C THR A 268 -46.47 5.57 2.75
N PRO A 269 -47.39 5.92 1.81
CA PRO A 269 -48.58 6.68 2.18
C PRO A 269 -49.41 5.79 3.11
N ILE A 270 -49.67 6.30 4.31
CA ILE A 270 -50.77 5.79 5.13
C ILE A 270 -52.03 6.14 4.36
N ASN A 271 -52.68 5.15 3.75
CA ASN A 271 -54.02 5.31 3.20
C ASN A 271 -55.02 5.02 4.33
N PRO A 272 -55.77 6.02 4.82
CA PRO A 272 -56.83 5.77 5.78
C PRO A 272 -58.08 5.36 5.01
N ASN A 273 -58.41 4.06 5.07
CA ASN A 273 -59.81 3.63 4.98
C ASN A 273 -60.40 3.62 6.38
#